data_AF-H2Z7H6-F1
#
_entry.id   AF-H2Z7H6-F1
#
_cell.length_a   1.000
_cell.length_b   1.000
_cell.length_c   1.000
_cell.angle_alpha   90.00
_cell.angle_beta   90.00
_cell.angle_gamma   90.00
#
_symmetry.space_group_name_H-M   'P 1'
#
loop_
_entity.id
_entity.type
_entity.pdbx_description
1 polymer ?
#
loop_
_entity_poly.entity_id
_entity_poly.type
_entity_poly.pdbx_seq_one_letter_code
_entity_poly.pdbx_strand_id
1 'polypeptide(L)'
;PQVHDLALKADYEMALKTKDYFYDFDAFEHLKSFIYDTDQKIEVSKKRLAEQQAEVSAEVKMKATAVHDLNEKIGKLLVKAEELGMQGEIEESKLTLDEAEKTKIMKQEAEEAYKNSMPASTYQQQKLRVCEVCSAYLGLHDNDCRLADHFGGKLHAGFIQIRSKLDELKTQVTNRKSVYEAAMLKRAQKERNGEERRRREKRYSPSYRRRHHDDHRSQRKSRSRSRERSHKRRSSPSRSRRSRS
;
A
#
# COMPACT_ATOMS: atom_id res chain seq x y z
N PRO A 1 -0.86 -1.02 19.64
CA PRO A 1 -2.35 -1.05 19.67
C PRO A 1 -2.85 -0.28 20.89
N GLN A 2 -3.77 0.65 20.70
CA GLN A 2 -4.42 1.36 21.81
C GLN A 2 -5.57 0.51 22.36
N VAL A 3 -5.90 0.68 23.63
CA VAL A 3 -6.99 -0.06 24.29
C VAL A 3 -8.29 0.70 24.07
N HIS A 4 -9.30 0.02 23.53
CA HIS A 4 -10.64 0.55 23.38
C HIS A 4 -11.55 -0.11 24.41
N ASP A 5 -11.93 0.65 25.44
CA ASP A 5 -12.82 0.21 26.52
C ASP A 5 -14.03 1.16 26.61
N LEU A 6 -15.20 0.58 26.90
CA LEU A 6 -16.45 1.32 27.07
C LEU A 6 -16.38 2.24 28.30
N ALA A 7 -15.62 1.86 29.34
CA ALA A 7 -15.41 2.72 30.51
C ALA A 7 -14.70 4.03 30.12
N LEU A 8 -13.64 3.94 29.31
CA LEU A 8 -12.89 5.10 28.82
C LEU A 8 -13.73 6.01 27.92
N LYS A 9 -14.71 5.45 27.21
CA LYS A 9 -15.66 6.25 26.42
C LYS A 9 -16.57 7.10 27.32
N ALA A 10 -17.09 6.53 28.39
CA ALA A 10 -17.92 7.27 29.34
C ALA A 10 -17.13 8.40 30.02
N ASP A 11 -15.88 8.13 30.41
CA ASP A 11 -14.98 9.15 30.96
C ASP A 11 -14.71 10.28 29.96
N TYR A 12 -14.52 9.95 28.68
CA TYR A 12 -14.37 10.95 27.62
C TYR A 12 -15.63 11.83 27.48
N GLU A 13 -16.82 11.25 27.48
CA GLU A 13 -18.08 11.99 27.37
C GLU A 13 -18.30 12.95 28.55
N MET A 14 -17.87 12.56 29.76
CA MET A 14 -17.87 13.45 30.93
C MET A 14 -16.83 14.57 30.79
N ALA A 15 -15.61 14.23 30.36
CA ALA A 15 -14.52 15.18 30.19
C ALA A 15 -14.84 16.23 29.13
N LEU A 16 -15.53 15.86 28.04
CA LEU A 16 -15.93 16.75 26.96
C LEU A 16 -16.80 17.93 27.43
N LYS A 17 -17.61 17.73 28.48
CA LYS A 17 -18.42 18.80 29.10
C LYS A 17 -17.57 19.84 29.81
N THR A 18 -16.41 19.43 30.34
CA THR A 18 -15.51 20.31 31.11
C THR A 18 -14.51 21.01 30.23
N LYS A 19 -13.94 20.30 29.25
CA LYS A 19 -12.87 20.81 28.39
C LYS A 19 -12.83 20.06 27.08
N ASP A 20 -12.61 20.82 26.04
CA ASP A 20 -12.38 20.32 24.70
C ASP A 20 -10.90 19.93 24.50
N TYR A 21 -10.69 18.65 24.18
CA TYR A 21 -9.36 18.06 23.98
C TYR A 21 -8.98 17.93 22.50
N PHE A 22 -9.87 18.31 21.57
CA PHE A 22 -9.63 18.30 20.13
C PHE A 22 -9.28 16.93 19.52
N TYR A 23 -9.68 15.83 20.15
CA TYR A 23 -9.47 14.47 19.59
C TYR A 23 -10.12 14.26 18.21
N ASP A 24 -11.10 15.10 17.86
CA ASP A 24 -11.73 15.14 16.53
C ASP A 24 -10.71 15.40 15.41
N PHE A 25 -9.66 16.21 15.67
CA PHE A 25 -8.60 16.51 14.70
C PHE A 25 -7.69 15.32 14.49
N ASP A 26 -7.28 14.64 15.56
CA ASP A 26 -6.47 13.42 15.48
C ASP A 26 -7.26 12.31 14.78
N ALA A 27 -8.53 12.12 15.14
CA ALA A 27 -9.42 11.17 14.49
C ALA A 27 -9.59 11.48 12.99
N PHE A 28 -9.75 12.76 12.63
CA PHE A 28 -9.83 13.19 11.24
C PHE A 28 -8.56 12.84 10.45
N GLU A 29 -7.37 13.16 10.98
CA GLU A 29 -6.10 12.83 10.30
C GLU A 29 -5.90 11.32 10.15
N HIS A 30 -6.24 10.53 11.17
CA HIS A 30 -6.21 9.07 11.09
C HIS A 30 -7.16 8.53 10.00
N LEU A 31 -8.43 8.96 10.00
CA LEU A 31 -9.39 8.51 9.00
C LEU A 31 -9.02 8.95 7.58
N LYS A 32 -8.46 10.16 7.45
CA LYS A 32 -7.97 10.70 6.17
C LYS A 32 -6.82 9.88 5.62
N SER A 33 -5.83 9.52 6.43
CA SER A 33 -4.75 8.63 6.00
C SER A 33 -5.28 7.25 5.58
N PHE A 34 -6.26 6.73 6.32
CA PHE A 34 -6.84 5.41 6.05
C PHE A 34 -7.63 5.37 4.73
N ILE A 35 -8.42 6.42 4.45
CA ILE A 35 -9.12 6.56 3.17
C ILE A 35 -8.13 6.74 2.03
N TYR A 36 -7.10 7.58 2.20
CA TYR A 36 -6.08 7.77 1.18
C TYR A 36 -5.38 6.45 0.80
N ASP A 37 -4.98 5.65 1.78
CA ASP A 37 -4.38 4.33 1.54
C ASP A 37 -5.33 3.37 0.81
N THR A 38 -6.63 3.48 1.09
CA THR A 38 -7.66 2.65 0.45
C THR A 38 -7.89 3.07 -0.99
N ASP A 39 -7.97 4.38 -1.26
CA ASP A 39 -8.16 4.92 -2.61
C ASP A 39 -6.94 4.62 -3.48
N GLN A 40 -5.71 4.74 -2.94
CA GLN A 40 -4.50 4.30 -3.63
C GLN A 40 -4.55 2.81 -4.00
N LYS A 41 -5.02 1.95 -3.09
CA LYS A 41 -5.21 0.52 -3.39
C LYS A 41 -6.27 0.28 -4.46
N ILE A 42 -7.36 1.05 -4.46
CA ILE A 42 -8.40 0.96 -5.49
C ILE A 42 -7.80 1.29 -6.86
N GLU A 43 -7.05 2.38 -6.97
CA GLU A 43 -6.42 2.80 -8.23
C GLU A 43 -5.39 1.79 -8.73
N VAL A 44 -4.55 1.24 -7.84
CA VAL A 44 -3.61 0.17 -8.20
C VAL A 44 -4.34 -1.09 -8.67
N SER A 45 -5.40 -1.50 -7.99
CA SER A 45 -6.22 -2.65 -8.40
C SER A 45 -6.92 -2.40 -9.74
N LYS A 46 -7.46 -1.20 -9.96
CA LYS A 46 -8.07 -0.79 -11.23
C LYS A 46 -7.06 -0.83 -12.37
N LYS A 47 -5.87 -0.26 -12.16
CA LYS A 47 -4.79 -0.25 -13.14
C LYS A 47 -4.33 -1.66 -13.48
N ARG A 48 -4.09 -2.49 -12.47
CA ARG A 48 -3.69 -3.90 -12.65
C ARG A 48 -4.75 -4.68 -13.44
N LEU A 49 -6.03 -4.48 -13.12
CA LEU A 49 -7.12 -5.14 -13.84
C LEU A 49 -7.19 -4.67 -15.30
N ALA A 50 -7.04 -3.36 -15.54
CA ALA A 50 -7.02 -2.80 -16.89
C ALA A 50 -5.82 -3.31 -17.71
N GLU A 51 -4.63 -3.40 -17.11
CA GLU A 51 -3.42 -3.97 -17.74
C GLU A 51 -3.65 -5.43 -18.12
N GLN A 52 -4.18 -6.24 -17.20
CA GLN A 52 -4.52 -7.65 -17.46
C GLN A 52 -5.58 -7.80 -18.57
N GLN A 53 -6.62 -6.95 -18.56
CA GLN A 53 -7.65 -6.95 -19.60
C GLN A 53 -7.09 -6.54 -20.95
N ALA A 54 -6.17 -5.57 -20.99
CA ALA A 54 -5.52 -5.09 -22.20
C ALA A 54 -4.56 -6.14 -22.78
N GLU A 55 -3.73 -6.78 -21.95
CA GLU A 55 -2.81 -7.84 -22.37
C GLU A 55 -3.56 -9.03 -22.97
N VAL A 56 -4.59 -9.52 -22.28
CA VAL A 56 -5.46 -10.58 -22.79
C VAL A 56 -6.16 -10.14 -24.07
N SER A 57 -6.70 -8.92 -24.14
CA SER A 57 -7.38 -8.43 -25.34
C SER A 57 -6.41 -8.31 -26.52
N ALA A 58 -5.17 -7.88 -26.28
CA ALA A 58 -4.15 -7.74 -27.31
C ALA A 58 -3.70 -9.10 -27.84
N GLU A 59 -3.41 -10.08 -26.97
CA GLU A 59 -3.04 -11.43 -27.40
C GLU A 59 -4.16 -12.12 -28.19
N VAL A 60 -5.41 -12.00 -27.72
CA VAL A 60 -6.58 -12.56 -28.42
C VAL A 60 -6.77 -11.86 -29.76
N LYS A 61 -6.63 -10.53 -29.83
CA LYS A 61 -6.73 -9.79 -31.10
C LYS A 61 -5.63 -10.19 -32.07
N MET A 62 -4.37 -10.30 -31.63
CA MET A 62 -3.25 -10.71 -32.48
C MET A 62 -3.42 -12.10 -33.06
N LYS A 63 -3.87 -13.07 -32.24
CA LYS A 63 -4.12 -14.44 -32.70
C LYS A 63 -5.33 -14.51 -33.62
N ALA A 64 -6.37 -13.71 -33.36
CA ALA A 64 -7.52 -13.58 -34.27
C ALA A 64 -7.12 -12.98 -35.62
N THR A 65 -6.29 -11.94 -35.65
CA THR A 65 -5.78 -11.35 -36.89
C THR A 65 -4.88 -12.33 -37.64
N ALA A 66 -4.03 -13.10 -36.96
CA ALA A 66 -3.22 -14.12 -37.61
C ALA A 66 -4.06 -15.21 -38.30
N VAL A 67 -5.15 -15.67 -37.67
CA VAL A 67 -6.11 -16.60 -38.30
C VAL A 67 -6.81 -15.95 -39.50
N HIS A 68 -7.19 -14.67 -39.39
CA HIS A 68 -7.80 -13.93 -40.50
C HIS A 68 -6.83 -13.80 -41.70
N ASP A 69 -5.57 -13.43 -41.46
CA ASP A 69 -4.56 -13.28 -42.51
C ASP A 69 -4.26 -14.60 -43.22
N LEU A 70 -4.23 -15.72 -42.48
CA LEU A 70 -4.08 -17.06 -43.07
C LEU A 70 -5.31 -17.44 -43.92
N ASN A 71 -6.53 -17.11 -43.47
CA ASN A 71 -7.74 -17.30 -44.27
C ASN A 71 -7.71 -16.50 -45.58
N GLU A 72 -7.25 -15.25 -45.53
CA GLU A 72 -7.13 -14.41 -46.73
C GLU A 72 -6.08 -14.97 -47.71
N LYS A 73 -4.94 -15.45 -47.20
CA LYS A 73 -3.91 -16.12 -48.01
C LYS A 73 -4.43 -17.40 -48.67
N ILE A 74 -5.17 -18.23 -47.92
CA ILE A 74 -5.81 -19.43 -48.48
C ILE A 74 -6.78 -19.04 -49.59
N GLY A 75 -7.61 -18.01 -49.38
CA GLY A 75 -8.53 -17.51 -50.40
C GLY A 75 -7.81 -17.09 -51.68
N LYS A 76 -6.71 -16.32 -51.57
CA LYS A 76 -5.90 -15.88 -52.73
C LYS A 76 -5.23 -17.04 -53.46
N LEU A 77 -4.72 -18.05 -52.74
CA LEU A 77 -4.09 -19.23 -53.35
C LEU A 77 -5.11 -20.11 -54.06
N LEU A 78 -6.32 -20.26 -53.52
CA LEU A 78 -7.40 -21.03 -54.17
C LEU A 78 -7.86 -20.37 -55.47
N VAL A 79 -8.05 -19.04 -55.47
CA VAL A 79 -8.41 -18.31 -56.70
C VAL A 79 -7.33 -18.46 -57.78
N LYS A 80 -6.04 -18.34 -57.39
CA LYS A 80 -4.93 -18.56 -58.34
C LYS A 80 -4.88 -19.99 -58.88
N ALA A 81 -5.14 -20.99 -58.03
CA ALA A 81 -5.18 -22.38 -58.46
C ALA A 81 -6.32 -22.65 -59.46
N GLU A 82 -7.48 -22.00 -59.27
CA GLU A 82 -8.62 -22.07 -60.20
C GLU A 82 -8.29 -21.40 -61.55
N GLU A 83 -7.63 -20.24 -61.54
CA GLU A 83 -7.20 -19.54 -62.76
C GLU A 83 -6.20 -20.37 -63.58
N LEU A 84 -5.15 -20.92 -62.94
CA LEU A 84 -4.16 -21.79 -63.60
C LEU A 84 -4.79 -23.09 -64.12
N GLY A 85 -5.77 -23.63 -63.38
CA GLY A 85 -6.55 -24.78 -63.82
C GLY A 85 -7.36 -24.50 -65.09
N MET A 86 -7.89 -23.28 -65.23
CA MET A 86 -8.63 -22.84 -66.42
C MET A 86 -7.72 -22.62 -67.63
N GLN A 87 -6.48 -22.18 -67.40
CA GLN A 87 -5.45 -21.99 -68.43
C GLN A 87 -4.82 -23.31 -68.91
N GLY A 88 -5.08 -24.42 -68.22
CA GLY A 88 -4.59 -25.75 -68.58
C GLY A 88 -3.19 -26.08 -68.06
N GLU A 89 -2.63 -25.25 -67.17
CA GLU A 89 -1.33 -25.49 -66.54
C GLU A 89 -1.47 -26.39 -65.31
N ILE A 90 -1.58 -27.69 -65.57
CA ILE A 90 -1.91 -28.72 -64.56
C ILE A 90 -0.82 -28.86 -63.49
N GLU A 91 0.46 -28.79 -63.88
CA GLU A 91 1.58 -28.94 -62.92
C GLU A 91 1.67 -27.74 -61.96
N GLU A 92 1.53 -26.51 -62.47
CA GLU A 92 1.57 -25.30 -61.63
C GLU A 92 0.34 -25.19 -60.72
N SER A 93 -0.84 -25.58 -61.21
CA SER A 93 -2.08 -25.64 -60.42
C SER A 93 -1.96 -26.63 -59.25
N LYS A 94 -1.36 -27.81 -59.46
CA LYS A 94 -1.11 -28.78 -58.38
C LYS A 94 -0.16 -28.23 -57.33
N LEU A 95 0.92 -27.56 -57.72
CA LEU A 95 1.85 -26.94 -56.78
C LEU A 95 1.19 -25.85 -55.93
N THR A 96 0.34 -25.00 -56.54
CA THR A 96 -0.40 -23.96 -55.80
C THR A 96 -1.47 -24.56 -54.86
N LEU A 97 -2.08 -25.68 -55.23
CA LEU A 97 -2.99 -26.44 -54.36
C LEU A 97 -2.26 -27.06 -53.16
N ASP A 98 -1.09 -27.67 -53.37
CA ASP A 98 -0.26 -28.22 -52.30
C ASP A 98 0.19 -27.12 -51.31
N GLU A 99 0.51 -25.92 -51.80
CA GLU A 99 0.78 -24.75 -50.98
C GLU A 99 -0.45 -24.29 -50.19
N ALA A 100 -1.64 -24.33 -50.79
CA ALA A 100 -2.89 -24.03 -50.11
C ALA A 100 -3.20 -25.05 -49.01
N GLU A 101 -2.92 -26.34 -49.22
CA GLU A 101 -3.08 -27.39 -48.20
C GLU A 101 -2.11 -27.20 -47.03
N LYS A 102 -0.83 -26.91 -47.29
CA LYS A 102 0.14 -26.57 -46.23
C LYS A 102 -0.34 -25.36 -45.41
N THR A 103 -0.87 -24.34 -46.07
CA THR A 103 -1.40 -23.14 -45.42
C THR A 103 -2.66 -23.45 -44.60
N LYS A 104 -3.50 -24.42 -45.02
CA LYS A 104 -4.65 -24.91 -44.24
C LYS A 104 -4.22 -25.63 -42.96
N ILE A 105 -3.13 -26.42 -43.00
CA ILE A 105 -2.59 -27.07 -41.79
C ILE A 105 -2.10 -25.99 -40.80
N MET A 106 -1.34 -25.00 -41.28
CA MET A 106 -0.90 -23.87 -40.45
C MET A 106 -2.07 -23.07 -39.87
N LYS A 107 -3.16 -22.92 -40.63
CA LYS A 107 -4.40 -22.30 -40.15
C LYS A 107 -5.01 -23.11 -39.00
N GLN A 108 -5.11 -24.44 -39.12
CA GLN A 108 -5.66 -25.28 -38.06
C GLN A 108 -4.84 -25.16 -36.77
N GLU A 109 -3.52 -25.17 -36.87
CA GLU A 109 -2.62 -24.95 -35.74
C GLU A 109 -2.81 -23.56 -35.11
N ALA A 110 -2.95 -22.51 -35.92
CA ALA A 110 -3.23 -21.15 -35.46
C ALA A 110 -4.61 -21.01 -34.80
N GLU A 111 -5.63 -21.70 -35.32
CA GLU A 111 -6.97 -21.73 -34.72
C GLU A 111 -7.00 -22.50 -33.40
N GLU A 112 -6.27 -23.60 -33.29
CA GLU A 112 -6.09 -24.31 -32.02
C GLU A 112 -5.34 -23.45 -31.01
N ALA A 113 -4.26 -22.78 -31.42
CA ALA A 113 -3.54 -21.83 -30.57
C ALA A 113 -4.42 -20.65 -30.13
N TYR A 114 -5.31 -20.16 -31.00
CA TYR A 114 -6.30 -19.15 -30.68
C TYR A 114 -7.32 -19.65 -29.64
N LYS A 115 -7.92 -20.82 -29.86
CA LYS A 115 -8.87 -21.44 -28.92
C LYS A 115 -8.22 -21.71 -27.57
N ASN A 116 -7.01 -22.25 -27.55
CA ASN A 116 -6.25 -22.54 -26.33
C ASN A 116 -5.81 -21.26 -25.60
N SER A 117 -5.61 -20.15 -26.33
CA SER A 117 -5.33 -18.83 -25.74
C SER A 117 -6.57 -18.11 -25.20
N MET A 118 -7.76 -18.65 -25.47
CA MET A 118 -9.02 -18.14 -24.96
C MET A 118 -9.66 -19.10 -23.93
N PRO A 119 -8.94 -19.51 -22.86
CA PRO A 119 -9.55 -20.35 -21.84
C PRO A 119 -10.63 -19.55 -21.10
N ALA A 120 -11.68 -20.25 -20.67
CA ALA A 120 -12.84 -19.66 -19.99
C ALA A 120 -12.44 -18.85 -18.74
N SER A 121 -11.34 -19.20 -18.07
CA SER A 121 -10.81 -18.48 -16.90
C SER A 121 -10.35 -17.06 -17.23
N THR A 122 -9.65 -16.86 -18.36
CA THR A 122 -9.15 -15.55 -18.78
C THR A 122 -10.31 -14.66 -19.26
N TYR A 123 -11.31 -15.25 -19.90
CA TYR A 123 -12.55 -14.54 -20.27
C TYR A 123 -13.39 -14.14 -19.04
N GLN A 124 -13.37 -14.94 -17.97
CA GLN A 124 -14.00 -14.57 -16.69
C GLN A 124 -13.29 -13.38 -16.02
N GLN A 125 -11.96 -13.29 -16.11
CA GLN A 125 -11.20 -12.14 -15.58
C GLN A 125 -11.50 -10.83 -16.33
N GLN A 126 -11.88 -10.88 -17.61
CA GLN A 126 -12.36 -9.71 -18.37
C GLN A 126 -13.70 -9.17 -17.88
N LYS A 127 -14.46 -9.98 -17.13
CA LYS A 127 -15.79 -9.59 -16.64
C LYS A 127 -15.77 -9.05 -15.21
N LEU A 128 -14.60 -8.81 -14.64
CA LEU A 128 -14.48 -8.24 -13.32
C LEU A 128 -14.43 -6.71 -13.38
N ARG A 129 -14.91 -6.07 -12.32
CA ARG A 129 -14.77 -4.65 -12.00
C ARG A 129 -14.29 -4.52 -10.56
N VAL A 130 -13.57 -3.45 -10.24
CA VAL A 130 -13.16 -3.17 -8.86
C VAL A 130 -14.21 -2.29 -8.18
N CYS A 131 -14.59 -2.62 -6.95
CA CYS A 131 -15.45 -1.78 -6.12
C CYS A 131 -14.72 -0.51 -5.66
N GLU A 132 -15.36 0.64 -5.84
CA GLU A 132 -14.81 1.95 -5.51
C GLU A 132 -14.84 2.29 -4.01
N VAL A 133 -15.43 1.41 -3.21
CA VAL A 133 -15.56 1.60 -1.76
C VAL A 133 -14.58 0.71 -1.00
N CYS A 134 -14.54 -0.58 -1.33
CA CYS A 134 -13.79 -1.57 -0.54
C CYS A 134 -12.71 -2.31 -1.33
N SER A 135 -12.35 -1.87 -2.53
CA SER A 135 -11.26 -2.42 -3.38
C SER A 135 -11.40 -3.88 -3.83
N ALA A 136 -12.52 -4.54 -3.51
CA ALA A 136 -12.77 -5.92 -3.91
C ALA A 136 -13.15 -6.02 -5.39
N TYR A 137 -12.85 -7.16 -6.02
CA TYR A 137 -13.29 -7.48 -7.39
C TYR A 137 -14.73 -8.01 -7.37
N LEU A 138 -15.58 -7.48 -8.24
CA LEU A 138 -16.96 -7.91 -8.48
C LEU A 138 -17.10 -8.34 -9.94
N GLY A 139 -17.87 -9.39 -10.20
CA GLY A 139 -18.29 -9.70 -11.56
C GLY A 139 -19.33 -8.70 -12.06
N LEU A 140 -19.22 -8.30 -13.33
CA LEU A 140 -20.21 -7.50 -14.04
C LEU A 140 -21.56 -8.24 -14.20
N HIS A 141 -21.52 -9.57 -14.22
CA HIS A 141 -22.68 -10.44 -14.43
C HIS A 141 -23.01 -11.26 -13.18
N ASP A 142 -22.52 -10.82 -12.01
CA ASP A 142 -22.93 -11.47 -10.76
C ASP A 142 -24.43 -11.21 -10.50
N ASN A 143 -25.13 -12.23 -10.00
CA ASN A 143 -26.54 -12.14 -9.65
C ASN A 143 -26.77 -11.13 -8.52
N ASP A 144 -27.94 -10.50 -8.49
CA ASP A 144 -28.30 -9.49 -7.49
C ASP A 144 -28.14 -9.98 -6.05
N CYS A 145 -28.37 -11.27 -5.78
CA CYS A 145 -28.12 -11.87 -4.47
C CYS A 145 -26.65 -11.73 -4.03
N ARG A 146 -25.69 -11.98 -4.94
CA ARG A 146 -24.25 -11.82 -4.64
C ARG A 146 -23.85 -10.36 -4.46
N LEU A 147 -24.43 -9.47 -5.26
CA LEU A 147 -24.21 -8.04 -5.11
C LEU A 147 -24.74 -7.55 -3.76
N ALA A 148 -25.90 -8.04 -3.33
CA ALA A 148 -26.47 -7.72 -2.01
C ALA A 148 -25.54 -8.18 -0.88
N ASP A 149 -24.95 -9.38 -0.96
CA ASP A 149 -23.98 -9.85 0.04
C ASP A 149 -22.72 -8.98 0.09
N HIS A 150 -22.29 -8.46 -1.06
CA HIS A 150 -21.18 -7.52 -1.13
C HIS A 150 -21.51 -6.18 -0.46
N PHE A 151 -22.61 -5.54 -0.86
CA PHE A 151 -23.00 -4.23 -0.37
C PHE A 151 -23.50 -4.25 1.08
N GLY A 152 -24.16 -5.34 1.50
CA GLY A 152 -24.56 -5.61 2.88
C GLY A 152 -23.42 -6.16 3.76
N GLY A 153 -22.24 -6.41 3.18
CA GLY A 153 -21.08 -6.91 3.90
C GLY A 153 -20.52 -5.87 4.88
N LYS A 154 -20.03 -6.35 6.03
CA LYS A 154 -19.43 -5.49 7.08
C LYS A 154 -18.29 -4.62 6.59
N LEU A 155 -17.48 -5.13 5.64
CA LEU A 155 -16.37 -4.38 5.06
C LEU A 155 -16.88 -3.19 4.24
N HIS A 156 -17.80 -3.45 3.29
CA HIS A 156 -18.35 -2.40 2.43
C HIS A 156 -19.12 -1.35 3.24
N ALA A 157 -20.03 -1.80 4.12
CA ALA A 157 -20.77 -0.92 5.02
C ALA A 157 -19.85 -0.11 5.95
N GLY A 158 -18.77 -0.73 6.46
CA GLY A 158 -17.78 -0.05 7.29
C GLY A 158 -17.05 1.07 6.55
N PHE A 159 -16.65 0.85 5.30
CA PHE A 159 -16.02 1.90 4.48
C PHE A 159 -17.00 3.05 4.16
N ILE A 160 -18.28 2.77 3.92
CA ILE A 160 -19.31 3.81 3.77
C ILE A 160 -19.40 4.65 5.04
N GLN A 161 -19.49 4.00 6.21
CA GLN A 161 -19.55 4.70 7.49
C GLN A 161 -18.31 5.55 7.75
N ILE A 162 -17.12 5.04 7.42
CA ILE A 162 -15.86 5.77 7.58
C ILE A 162 -15.82 6.99 6.66
N ARG A 163 -16.24 6.88 5.40
CA ARG A 163 -16.31 8.02 4.45
C ARG A 163 -17.32 9.07 4.92
N SER A 164 -18.52 8.65 5.33
CA SER A 164 -19.53 9.55 5.90
C SER A 164 -19.00 10.26 7.15
N LYS A 165 -18.29 9.54 8.04
CA LYS A 165 -17.71 10.13 9.25
C LYS A 165 -16.58 11.10 8.94
N LEU A 166 -15.78 10.85 7.91
CA LEU A 166 -14.75 11.78 7.46
C LEU A 166 -15.38 13.09 6.98
N ASP A 167 -16.47 13.03 6.20
CA ASP A 167 -17.15 14.24 5.71
C ASP A 167 -17.74 15.06 6.86
N GLU A 168 -18.37 14.40 7.83
CA GLU A 168 -18.83 15.04 9.07
C GLU A 168 -17.67 15.74 9.80
N LEU A 169 -16.57 15.01 10.05
CA LEU A 169 -15.40 15.55 10.75
C LEU A 169 -14.72 16.67 9.96
N LYS A 170 -14.71 16.60 8.63
CA LYS A 170 -14.14 17.65 7.76
C LYS A 170 -14.85 18.99 7.96
N THR A 171 -16.18 18.99 8.05
CA THR A 171 -16.94 20.22 8.33
C THR A 171 -16.66 20.76 9.75
N GLN A 172 -16.55 19.88 10.74
CA GLN A 172 -16.26 20.27 12.12
C GLN A 172 -14.84 20.82 12.26
N VAL A 173 -13.85 20.16 11.66
CA VAL A 173 -12.45 20.55 11.64
C VAL A 173 -12.26 21.89 10.93
N THR A 174 -12.89 22.09 9.77
CA THR A 174 -12.79 23.38 9.04
C THR A 174 -13.38 24.54 9.84
N ASN A 175 -14.54 24.35 10.47
CA ASN A 175 -15.17 25.37 11.31
C ASN A 175 -14.37 25.67 12.57
N ARG A 176 -13.72 24.66 13.18
CA ARG A 176 -12.96 24.80 14.42
C ARG A 176 -11.46 25.01 14.21
N LYS A 177 -10.99 25.09 12.97
CA LYS A 177 -9.55 25.16 12.62
C LYS A 177 -8.87 26.37 13.26
N SER A 178 -9.48 27.54 13.19
CA SER A 178 -8.95 28.78 13.77
C SER A 178 -8.85 28.70 15.30
N VAL A 179 -9.84 28.08 15.94
CA VAL A 179 -9.87 27.87 17.40
C VAL A 179 -8.79 26.86 17.82
N TYR A 180 -8.63 25.79 17.06
CA TYR A 180 -7.60 24.78 17.27
C TYR A 180 -6.19 25.37 17.13
N GLU A 181 -5.92 26.11 16.06
CA GLU A 181 -4.63 26.77 15.83
C GLU A 181 -4.32 27.79 16.95
N ALA A 182 -5.30 28.60 17.35
CA ALA A 182 -5.13 29.53 18.47
C ALA A 182 -4.89 28.82 19.81
N ALA A 183 -5.56 27.69 20.06
CA ALA A 183 -5.36 26.88 21.27
C ALA A 183 -3.97 26.24 21.30
N MET A 184 -3.49 25.70 20.17
CA MET A 184 -2.15 25.12 20.04
C MET A 184 -1.05 26.17 20.20
N LEU A 185 -1.20 27.36 19.60
CA LEU A 185 -0.25 28.47 19.78
C LEU A 185 -0.16 28.91 21.24
N LYS A 186 -1.31 29.04 21.93
CA LYS A 186 -1.34 29.37 23.37
C LYS A 186 -0.66 28.29 24.22
N ARG A 187 -0.84 27.01 23.88
CA ARG A 187 -0.16 25.90 24.58
C ARG A 187 1.35 25.96 24.38
N ALA A 188 1.80 26.11 23.13
CA ALA A 188 3.21 26.24 22.79
C ALA A 188 3.89 27.47 23.43
N GLN A 189 3.16 28.58 23.57
CA GLN A 189 3.66 29.77 24.27
C GLN A 189 3.77 29.54 25.78
N LYS A 190 2.79 28.87 26.41
CA LYS A 190 2.86 28.50 27.83
C LYS A 190 4.03 27.55 28.12
N GLU A 191 4.27 26.58 27.25
CA GLU A 191 5.40 25.66 27.39
C GLU A 191 6.74 26.40 27.27
N ARG A 192 6.90 27.30 26.28
CA ARG A 192 8.08 28.16 26.15
C ARG A 192 8.30 29.04 27.39
N ASN A 193 7.25 29.72 27.87
CA ASN A 193 7.34 30.56 29.06
C ASN A 193 7.67 29.74 30.33
N GLY A 194 7.13 28.52 30.43
CA GLY A 194 7.44 27.58 31.51
C GLY A 194 8.89 27.10 31.46
N GLU A 195 9.41 26.80 30.27
CA GLU A 195 10.82 26.42 30.07
C GLU A 195 11.76 27.60 30.37
N GLU A 196 11.42 28.81 29.92
CA GLU A 196 12.17 30.03 30.22
C GLU A 196 12.21 30.30 31.72
N ARG A 197 11.08 30.16 32.43
CA ARG A 197 11.02 30.26 33.89
C ARG A 197 11.93 29.22 34.57
N ARG A 198 11.91 27.96 34.12
CA ARG A 198 12.80 26.90 34.64
C ARG A 198 14.27 27.22 34.36
N ARG A 199 14.60 27.79 33.20
CA ARG A 199 15.97 28.24 32.87
C ARG A 199 16.40 29.41 33.77
N ARG A 200 15.50 30.35 34.08
CA ARG A 200 15.75 31.47 34.99
C ARG A 200 15.94 31.00 36.44
N GLU A 201 15.10 30.09 36.93
CA GLU A 201 15.24 29.47 38.26
C GLU A 201 16.58 28.70 38.39
N LYS A 202 17.03 28.01 37.33
CA LYS A 202 18.37 27.38 37.31
C LYS A 202 19.52 28.39 37.35
N ARG A 203 19.39 29.58 36.74
CA ARG A 203 20.40 30.66 36.84
C ARG A 203 20.41 31.33 38.21
N TYR A 204 19.27 31.36 38.90
CA TYR A 204 19.11 31.96 40.23
C TYR A 204 19.25 30.93 41.36
N SER A 205 19.85 29.77 41.11
CA SER A 205 20.33 28.87 42.17
C SER A 205 21.83 29.12 42.35
N PRO A 206 22.25 30.05 43.24
CA PRO A 206 23.64 30.14 43.66
C PRO A 206 24.10 28.78 44.15
N SER A 207 25.21 28.34 43.58
CA SER A 207 26.13 27.34 44.11
C SER A 207 26.18 27.35 45.65
N TYR A 208 25.36 26.53 46.30
CA TYR A 208 25.61 26.07 47.67
C TYR A 208 26.45 24.77 47.67
N ARG A 209 27.11 24.44 46.56
CA ARG A 209 28.22 23.48 46.52
C ARG A 209 29.55 24.20 46.37
N ARG A 210 29.97 24.89 47.42
CA ARG A 210 31.38 25.15 47.76
C ARG A 210 31.46 25.71 49.19
N ARG A 211 31.21 24.86 50.19
CA ARG A 211 31.64 25.14 51.55
C ARG A 211 31.91 23.84 52.31
N HIS A 212 33.13 23.36 52.16
CA HIS A 212 34.04 22.95 53.25
C HIS A 212 35.29 22.34 52.62
N HIS A 213 36.13 23.22 52.08
CA HIS A 213 37.58 23.01 52.10
C HIS A 213 38.06 23.74 53.36
N ASP A 214 39.04 23.15 54.05
CA ASP A 214 39.73 23.63 55.26
C ASP A 214 39.23 23.01 56.57
N ASP A 215 39.78 21.83 56.90
CA ASP A 215 40.16 21.53 58.27
C ASP A 215 41.65 21.15 58.30
N HIS A 216 42.47 22.14 58.67
CA HIS A 216 43.85 21.95 59.06
C HIS A 216 43.88 21.50 60.52
N ARG A 217 44.07 20.20 60.78
CA ARG A 217 44.60 19.77 62.09
C ARG A 217 45.66 18.69 61.96
N SER A 218 46.89 19.17 62.10
CA SER A 218 48.10 18.44 62.43
C SER A 218 47.90 17.35 63.48
N GLN A 219 48.23 16.10 63.16
CA GLN A 219 48.79 15.21 64.18
C GLN A 219 49.75 14.16 63.59
N ARG A 220 50.99 14.27 64.06
CA ARG A 220 52.13 13.40 63.81
C ARG A 220 51.79 11.93 64.13
N LYS A 221 52.13 10.99 63.23
CA LYS A 221 52.88 9.78 63.64
C LYS A 221 53.49 9.02 62.47
N SER A 222 54.81 8.93 62.53
CA SER A 222 55.75 8.09 61.81
C SER A 222 55.30 6.64 61.55
N ARG A 223 55.58 6.11 60.34
CA ARG A 223 56.56 5.02 60.11
C ARG A 223 56.47 4.47 58.68
N SER A 224 57.52 4.76 57.91
CA SER A 224 58.28 3.83 57.04
C SER A 224 57.63 2.50 56.64
N ARG A 225 57.52 2.24 55.32
CA ARG A 225 58.39 1.30 54.61
C ARG A 225 57.93 1.06 53.17
N SER A 226 58.93 1.13 52.31
CA SER A 226 59.05 0.72 50.92
C SER A 226 58.30 -0.57 50.57
N ARG A 227 57.71 -0.64 49.36
CA ARG A 227 58.20 -1.54 48.30
C ARG A 227 57.37 -1.46 47.03
N GLU A 228 58.13 -1.40 45.95
CA GLU A 228 57.78 -1.65 44.56
C GLU A 228 56.89 -2.89 44.39
N ARG A 229 56.01 -2.89 43.38
CA ARG A 229 56.06 -3.87 42.27
C ARG A 229 54.98 -3.63 41.23
N SER A 230 55.47 -3.42 40.01
CA SER A 230 54.83 -3.62 38.71
C SER A 230 53.92 -4.85 38.66
N HIS A 231 52.82 -4.79 37.89
CA HIS A 231 52.56 -5.80 36.85
C HIS A 231 51.53 -5.35 35.81
N LYS A 232 51.85 -5.73 34.57
CA LYS A 232 51.24 -5.37 33.28
C LYS A 232 50.03 -6.27 32.91
N ARG A 233 49.36 -5.85 31.81
CA ARG A 233 48.69 -6.62 30.71
C ARG A 233 47.15 -6.61 30.80
N ARG A 234 46.46 -5.89 29.89
CA ARG A 234 46.03 -6.30 28.51
C ARG A 234 45.11 -7.53 28.52
N SER A 235 43.84 -7.36 28.12
CA SER A 235 43.31 -8.04 26.93
C SER A 235 41.92 -7.51 26.52
N SER A 236 41.68 -7.60 25.22
CA SER A 236 40.65 -6.96 24.39
C SER A 236 39.29 -7.69 24.37
N PRO A 237 38.25 -7.12 23.72
CA PRO A 237 36.84 -7.48 23.86
C PRO A 237 36.34 -8.48 22.82
N SER A 238 35.22 -9.16 23.09
CA SER A 238 34.52 -9.97 22.08
C SER A 238 32.99 -9.88 22.19
N ARG A 239 32.40 -9.51 21.05
CA ARG A 239 31.01 -9.74 20.67
C ARG A 239 30.77 -11.25 20.50
N SER A 240 29.57 -11.73 20.82
CA SER A 240 28.98 -12.86 20.08
C SER A 240 27.46 -12.70 19.94
N ARG A 241 26.99 -13.02 18.74
CA ARG A 241 25.59 -13.16 18.30
C ARG A 241 25.24 -14.65 18.30
N ARG A 242 23.93 -14.95 18.51
CA ARG A 242 23.16 -16.15 18.06
C ARG A 242 23.62 -17.50 18.66
N SER A 243 22.75 -18.45 19.01
CA SER A 243 21.59 -18.97 18.26
C SER A 243 20.69 -19.90 19.11
N ARG A 244 19.42 -20.02 18.66
CA ARG A 244 18.50 -21.19 18.66
C ARG A 244 17.97 -21.73 20.00
N SER A 245 16.63 -21.69 20.13
CA SER A 245 15.73 -22.84 19.92
C SER A 245 14.47 -22.37 19.21
#